data_AF-A0A349D653-F1
#
_entry.id   AF-A0A349D653-F1
#
_cell.length_a   1.000
_cell.length_b   1.000
_cell.length_c   1.000
_cell.angle_alpha   90.00
_cell.angle_beta   90.00
_cell.angle_gamma   90.00
#
_symmetry.space_group_name_H-M   'P 1'
#
loop_
_entity.id
_entity.type
_entity.pdbx_description
1 polymer ?
#
loop_
_entity_poly.entity_id
_entity_poly.type
_entity_poly.pdbx_seq_one_letter_code
_entity_poly.pdbx_strand_id
1 'polypeptide(L)' 'PQFNWKRRLYFAAGYVLNKDLSFQAGYLFQQFTGRVPEFLQLALFFNPRLQGKNN' A
#
# COMPACT_ATOMS: atom_id res chain seq x y z
N PRO A 1 -10.62 22.04 23.50
CA PRO A 1 -10.12 20.79 22.88
C PRO A 1 -10.79 20.54 21.51
N GLN A 2 -10.14 20.90 20.41
CA GLN A 2 -10.67 20.63 19.07
C GLN A 2 -10.54 19.14 18.76
N PHE A 3 -11.66 18.41 18.84
CA PHE A 3 -11.77 17.02 18.43
C PHE A 3 -11.65 16.94 16.91
N ASN A 4 -10.44 16.77 16.41
CA ASN A 4 -10.18 16.64 14.99
C ASN A 4 -10.43 15.19 14.58
N TRP A 5 -11.66 14.88 14.17
CA TRP A 5 -12.05 13.56 13.70
C TRP A 5 -11.31 13.26 12.39
N LYS A 6 -10.23 12.47 12.47
CA LYS A 6 -9.53 11.96 11.28
C LYS A 6 -10.17 10.61 10.92
N ARG A 7 -11.01 10.58 9.89
CA ARG A 7 -11.47 9.31 9.29
C ARG A 7 -10.51 8.94 8.18
N ARG A 8 -9.97 7.72 8.24
CA ARG A 8 -9.03 7.19 7.25
C ARG A 8 -9.54 5.84 6.78
N LEU A 9 -9.82 5.73 5.49
CA LEU A 9 -10.28 4.52 4.83
C LEU A 9 -9.17 4.05 3.89
N TYR A 10 -8.73 2.81 4.04
CA TYR A 10 -7.65 2.24 3.24
C TYR A 10 -8.15 0.99 2.53
N PHE A 11 -8.01 0.99 1.21
CA PHE A 11 -8.25 -0.17 0.37
C PHE A 11 -6.94 -0.57 -0.27
N ALA A 12 -6.65 -1.86 -0.31
CA ALA A 12 -5.54 -2.38 -1.09
C ALA A 12 -5.93 -3.68 -1.76
N ALA A 13 -5.55 -3.81 -3.03
CA ALA A 13 -5.65 -5.03 -3.80
C ALA A 13 -4.23 -5.39 -4.26
N GLY A 14 -3.86 -6.66 -4.08
CA GLY A 14 -2.56 -7.17 -4.49
C GLY A 14 -2.71 -8.42 -5.34
N TYR A 15 -1.76 -8.63 -6.24
CA TYR A 15 -1.65 -9.83 -7.05
C TYR A 15 -0.21 -10.35 -7.04
N VAL A 16 -0.05 -11.63 -6.75
CA VAL A 16 1.24 -12.32 -6.80
C VAL A 16 1.40 -12.89 -8.21
N LEU A 17 2.32 -12.33 -8.99
CA LEU A 17 2.62 -12.80 -10.34
C LEU A 17 3.41 -14.11 -10.27
N ASN A 18 4.46 -14.13 -9.45
CA ASN A 18 5.35 -15.26 -9.25
C ASN A 18 5.93 -15.23 -7.83
N LYS A 19 6.70 -16.27 -7.46
CA LYS A 19 7.37 -16.36 -6.16
C LYS A 19 8.28 -15.16 -5.83
N ASP A 20 8.77 -14.47 -6.87
CA ASP A 20 9.70 -13.35 -6.75
C ASP A 20 9.07 -11.99 -7.10
N LEU A 21 7.85 -11.95 -7.64
CA LEU A 21 7.23 -10.73 -8.14
C LEU A 21 5.78 -10.62 -7.70
N SER A 22 5.43 -9.50 -7.06
CA SER A 22 4.05 -9.15 -6.74
C SER A 22 3.77 -7.68 -6.99
N PHE A 23 2.50 -7.38 -7.23
CA PHE A 23 2.01 -6.02 -7.45
C PHE A 23 0.93 -5.69 -6.41
N GLN A 24 0.89 -4.43 -5.98
CA GLN A 24 -0.16 -3.92 -5.10
C GLN A 24 -0.61 -2.54 -5.57
N ALA A 25 -1.92 -2.35 -5.61
CA ALA A 25 -2.55 -1.06 -5.73
C ALA A 25 -3.31 -0.76 -4.44
N GLY A 26 -3.02 0.37 -3.82
CA GLY A 26 -3.66 0.88 -2.62
C GLY A 26 -4.34 2.22 -2.89
N TYR A 27 -5.45 2.47 -2.24
CA TYR A 27 -6.14 3.75 -2.23
C TYR A 27 -6.45 4.16 -0.80
N LEU A 28 -5.99 5.36 -0.44
CA LEU A 28 -6.15 5.95 0.88
C LEU A 28 -7.04 7.17 0.77
N PHE A 29 -8.24 7.06 1.32
CA PHE A 29 -9.15 8.18 1.48
C PHE A 29 -9.02 8.71 2.90
N GLN A 30 -8.63 9.98 3.04
CA GLN A 30 -8.45 10.58 4.35
C GLN A 30 -9.27 11.86 4.46
N GLN A 31 -10.26 11.85 5.35
CA GLN A 31 -11.11 13.01 5.61
C GLN A 31 -10.61 13.72 6.86
N PHE A 32 -10.11 14.94 6.68
CA PHE A 32 -9.84 15.89 7.75
C PHE A 32 -10.90 17.00 7.74
N THR A 33 -11.12 17.63 8.87
CA THR A 33 -11.99 18.82 8.98
C THR A 33 -11.52 19.88 7.97
N GLY A 34 -12.28 20.07 6.88
CA GLY A 34 -12.01 21.04 5.82
C GLY A 34 -11.09 20.61 4.66
N ARG A 35 -10.50 19.39 4.67
CA ARG A 35 -9.71 18.87 3.53
C ARG A 35 -9.89 17.36 3.36
N VAL A 36 -10.04 16.92 2.11
CA VAL A 36 -10.19 15.50 1.74
C VAL A 36 -9.01 15.07 0.88
N PRO A 37 -7.81 14.87 1.45
CA PRO A 37 -6.70 14.30 0.71
C PRO A 37 -6.95 12.84 0.34
N GLU A 38 -6.76 12.53 -0.94
CA GLU A 38 -6.85 11.19 -1.52
C GLU A 38 -5.47 10.79 -2.03
N PHE A 39 -5.01 9.59 -1.69
CA PHE A 39 -3.73 9.08 -2.17
C PHE A 39 -3.95 7.75 -2.89
N LEU A 40 -3.48 7.68 -4.14
CA LEU A 40 -3.33 6.44 -4.87
C LEU A 40 -1.88 5.94 -4.70
N GLN A 41 -1.73 4.70 -4.24
CA GLN A 41 -0.45 4.04 -4.04
C GLN A 41 -0.33 2.87 -5.01
N LEU A 42 0.75 2.83 -5.78
CA LEU A 42 1.08 1.70 -6.65
C LEU A 42 2.45 1.17 -6.22
N ALA A 43 2.55 -0.13 -6.00
CA ALA A 43 3.76 -0.78 -5.55
C ALA A 43 4.05 -2.03 -6.38
N LEU A 44 5.31 -2.15 -6.81
CA LEU A 44 5.89 -3.35 -7.41
C LEU A 44 6.89 -3.91 -6.42
N PHE A 45 6.68 -5.15 -6.01
CA PHE A 45 7.56 -5.85 -5.09
C PHE A 45 8.34 -6.91 -5.85
N PHE A 46 9.66 -6.72 -5.89
CA PHE A 46 10.59 -7.70 -6.43
C PHE A 46 11.39 -8.28 -5.26
N ASN A 47 11.07 -9.52 -4.89
CA ASN A 47 11.72 -10.29 -3.84
C ASN A 47 12.45 -11.48 -4.47
N PRO A 48 13.53 -11.25 -5.25
CA PRO A 48 14.29 -12.33 -5.84
C PRO A 48 14.85 -13.18 -4.70
N ARG A 49 14.60 -14.49 -4.74
CA ARG A 49 15.30 -15.41 -3.85
C ARG A 49 16.80 -15.30 -4.10
N LEU A 50 17.50 -14.60 -3.20
CA LEU A 50 18.93 -14.75 -2.99
C LEU A 50 19.19 -16.11 -2.33
N GLN A 51 18.77 -17.20 -2.98
CA GLN A 51 19.36 -18.49 -2.69
C GLN A 51 20.76 -18.43 -3.26
N GLY A 52 21.67 -17.94 -2.43
CA GLY A 52 23.08 -18.22 -2.59
C GLY A 52 23.19 -19.73 -2.82
N LYS A 53 23.70 -20.09 -3.98
CA LYS A 53 24.30 -21.38 -4.24
C LYS A 53 25.32 -21.59 -3.13
N ASN A 54 24.93 -22.27 -2.05
CA ASN A 54 25.86 -22.73 -1.04
C ASN A 54 25.79 -24.25 -1.00
N ASN A 55 26.91 -24.83 -1.41
CA ASN A 55 27.27 -26.23 -1.64
C ASN A 55 26.61 -26.90 -2.86
#